data_AF-A0A2N3B7X8-F1
#
_entry.id   AF-A0A2N3B7X8-F1
#
_cell.length_a   1.000
_cell.length_b   1.000
_cell.length_c   1.000
_cell.angle_alpha   90.00
_cell.angle_beta   90.00
_cell.angle_gamma   90.00
#
_symmetry.space_group_name_H-M   'P 1'
#
loop_
_entity.id
_entity.type
_entity.pdbx_description
1 polymer ?
#
loop_
_entity_poly.entity_id
_entity_poly.type
_entity_poly.pdbx_seq_one_letter_code
_entity_poly.pdbx_strand_id
1 'polypeptide(L)'
;LGGREALFYKAFPIHVALLRGTTADEAGNVTMEREALILDNLAQAMAAKNSGGVVIVQVERIAARGSLPIRSVVIPGALVDAVVVAPPKLHPQTYGTAYSPFYSGEMRAPEGASAPMPLDARKIIARRAAFELPVNGVVNLGIGMPEGVAAVADEEGLLRHLTLTAEPGVIGGRPASGLDFGAALNTDAVIAQNQQFDFYDGGGLDLACLGMAEIDADGAVNVSRFGSKLAGAGGFINISQAARALVFVGTFTAGGLEIAARDGKLAILTEGRAQKLRAAVEQITFSGARARAQRQRVLYVTERCVFRLGEDGVELAEAAPGIDVERDILALMGFHPIIRDVATMDARIFAPAPMGLKVDLLHLDFDTRFALSPDGRTLFINFEKLRIRNEVDIAAIAETVERLCAPLGRRVDVIVNYDGAAIDDDVVGAYAAMVASLERRFYGRVSRYAGSAFMRMKLGAALRGDAAPHIYETREAARAYLEMDR
;
A
#
# COMPACT_ATOMS: atom_id res chain seq x y z
N LEU A 1 -14.17 -24.44 6.29
CA LEU A 1 -14.26 -24.73 4.84
C LEU A 1 -12.91 -25.27 4.35
N GLY A 2 -12.85 -26.48 3.76
CA GLY A 2 -11.58 -27.04 3.25
C GLY A 2 -10.46 -27.15 4.29
N GLY A 3 -10.78 -27.51 5.54
CA GLY A 3 -9.82 -27.58 6.65
C GLY A 3 -9.41 -26.23 7.26
N ARG A 4 -9.94 -25.11 6.78
CA ARG A 4 -9.70 -23.76 7.34
C ARG A 4 -10.92 -23.24 8.09
N GLU A 5 -10.69 -22.51 9.18
CA GLU A 5 -11.74 -21.77 9.86
C GLU A 5 -12.25 -20.63 8.97
N ALA A 6 -13.57 -20.43 8.93
CA ALA A 6 -14.22 -19.39 8.15
C ALA A 6 -15.51 -18.94 8.83
N LEU A 7 -15.86 -17.67 8.66
CA LEU A 7 -17.13 -17.10 9.12
C LEU A 7 -18.15 -17.15 7.99
N PHE A 8 -19.36 -17.63 8.29
CA PHE A 8 -20.50 -17.57 7.38
C PHE A 8 -21.31 -16.30 7.66
N TYR A 9 -21.29 -15.35 6.73
CA TYR A 9 -22.14 -14.16 6.78
C TYR A 9 -23.45 -14.43 6.05
N LYS A 10 -24.56 -14.40 6.79
CA LYS A 10 -25.89 -14.66 6.23
C LYS A 10 -26.35 -13.47 5.38
N ALA A 11 -26.64 -13.72 4.11
CA ALA A 11 -27.32 -12.75 3.25
C ALA A 11 -28.78 -12.55 3.67
N PHE A 12 -29.33 -11.37 3.38
CA PHE A 12 -30.72 -11.01 3.64
C PHE A 12 -31.31 -10.26 2.43
N PRO A 13 -32.64 -10.32 2.21
CA PRO A 13 -33.27 -9.64 1.08
C PRO A 13 -33.16 -8.11 1.20
N ILE A 14 -32.88 -7.47 0.06
CA ILE A 14 -32.87 -6.01 -0.06
C ILE A 14 -34.18 -5.57 -0.71
N HIS A 15 -35.02 -4.83 0.02
CA HIS A 15 -36.34 -4.44 -0.49
C HIS A 15 -36.33 -3.14 -1.29
N VAL A 16 -35.37 -2.25 -1.01
CA VAL A 16 -35.21 -0.97 -1.69
C VAL A 16 -33.72 -0.67 -1.83
N ALA A 17 -33.28 -0.27 -3.02
CA ALA A 17 -31.95 0.30 -3.26
C ALA A 17 -32.07 1.75 -3.71
N LEU A 18 -31.39 2.66 -3.01
CA LEU A 18 -31.28 4.07 -3.35
C LEU A 18 -29.88 4.31 -3.89
N LEU A 19 -29.79 4.49 -5.20
CA LEU A 19 -28.53 4.52 -5.94
C LEU A 19 -28.29 5.88 -6.57
N ARG A 20 -27.09 6.09 -7.09
CA ARG A 20 -26.69 7.34 -7.72
C ARG A 20 -25.90 7.08 -9.00
N GLY A 21 -26.11 7.91 -10.01
CA GLY A 21 -25.23 8.05 -11.17
C GLY A 21 -25.29 9.46 -11.75
N THR A 22 -24.58 9.70 -12.84
CA THR A 22 -24.50 11.02 -13.47
C THR A 22 -25.65 11.22 -14.46
N THR A 23 -25.80 10.32 -15.42
CA THR A 23 -26.79 10.44 -16.50
C THR A 23 -27.62 9.18 -16.60
N ALA A 24 -28.95 9.31 -16.67
CA ALA A 24 -29.83 8.22 -17.11
C ALA A 24 -30.35 8.47 -18.52
N ASP A 25 -30.60 7.43 -19.30
CA ASP A 25 -31.43 7.55 -20.50
C ASP A 25 -32.92 7.28 -20.22
N GLU A 26 -33.79 7.56 -21.19
CA GLU A 26 -35.24 7.32 -21.07
C GLU A 26 -35.61 5.83 -20.89
N ALA A 27 -34.66 4.90 -21.12
CA ALA A 27 -34.83 3.47 -20.85
C ALA A 27 -34.31 3.06 -19.45
N GLY A 28 -33.80 4.01 -18.66
CA GLY A 28 -33.31 3.81 -17.31
C GLY A 28 -31.85 3.33 -17.23
N ASN A 29 -31.11 3.24 -18.34
CA ASN A 29 -29.68 2.93 -18.28
C ASN A 29 -28.93 4.09 -17.62
N VAL A 30 -27.97 3.80 -16.74
CA VAL A 30 -27.26 4.83 -15.96
C VAL A 30 -25.74 4.74 -16.15
N THR A 31 -25.11 5.89 -16.42
CA THR A 31 -23.65 6.11 -16.45
C THR A 31 -23.19 6.93 -15.24
N MET A 32 -21.89 6.90 -14.94
CA MET A 32 -21.27 7.55 -13.77
C MET A 32 -20.10 8.46 -14.16
N GLU A 33 -20.17 9.10 -15.33
CA GLU A 33 -19.04 9.81 -15.96
C GLU A 33 -18.56 11.05 -15.18
N ARG A 34 -19.34 11.58 -14.24
CA ARG A 34 -18.91 12.67 -13.34
C ARG A 34 -18.80 12.24 -11.88
N GLU A 35 -19.07 10.97 -11.57
CA GLU A 35 -18.87 10.48 -10.20
C GLU A 35 -17.38 10.28 -9.94
N ALA A 36 -16.96 10.48 -8.69
CA ALA A 36 -15.58 10.16 -8.31
C ALA A 36 -15.35 8.64 -8.18
N LEU A 37 -16.44 7.87 -7.99
CA LEU A 37 -16.42 6.47 -7.60
C LEU A 37 -17.59 5.70 -8.24
N ILE A 38 -17.39 4.41 -8.49
CA ILE A 38 -18.44 3.49 -8.98
C ILE A 38 -19.19 2.84 -7.79
N LEU A 39 -18.48 2.55 -6.70
CA LEU A 39 -18.99 1.85 -5.52
C LEU A 39 -19.67 0.51 -5.89
N ASP A 40 -20.68 0.10 -5.12
CA ASP A 40 -21.40 -1.18 -5.27
C ASP A 40 -22.76 -1.02 -5.98
N ASN A 41 -22.95 0.06 -6.73
CA ASN A 41 -24.25 0.42 -7.32
C ASN A 41 -24.89 -0.74 -8.12
N LEU A 42 -24.13 -1.40 -9.00
CA LEU A 42 -24.63 -2.52 -9.78
C LEU A 42 -25.00 -3.73 -8.90
N ALA A 43 -24.15 -4.07 -7.92
CA ALA A 43 -24.39 -5.18 -7.01
C ALA A 43 -25.64 -4.96 -6.16
N GLN A 44 -25.85 -3.74 -5.65
CA GLN A 44 -27.02 -3.37 -4.88
C GLN A 44 -28.31 -3.39 -5.72
N ALA A 45 -28.26 -2.92 -6.97
CA ALA A 45 -29.40 -3.00 -7.89
C ALA A 45 -29.83 -4.46 -8.14
N MET A 46 -28.87 -5.36 -8.41
CA MET A 46 -29.14 -6.78 -8.60
C MET A 46 -29.69 -7.44 -7.33
N ALA A 47 -29.13 -7.13 -6.16
CA ALA A 47 -29.58 -7.67 -4.88
C ALA A 47 -31.04 -7.27 -4.58
N ALA A 48 -31.40 -6.01 -4.84
CA ALA A 48 -32.77 -5.54 -4.68
C ALA A 48 -33.73 -6.23 -5.66
N LYS A 49 -33.41 -6.24 -6.96
CA LYS A 49 -34.26 -6.87 -7.99
C LYS A 49 -34.47 -8.36 -7.75
N ASN A 50 -33.43 -9.11 -7.42
CA ASN A 50 -33.53 -10.54 -7.13
C ASN A 50 -34.32 -10.84 -5.84
N SER A 51 -34.49 -9.83 -4.97
CA SER A 51 -35.34 -9.92 -3.78
C SER A 51 -36.78 -9.45 -4.04
N GLY A 52 -37.14 -9.12 -5.29
CA GLY A 52 -38.43 -8.51 -5.63
C GLY A 52 -38.59 -7.07 -5.13
N GLY A 53 -37.48 -6.41 -4.79
CA GLY A 53 -37.43 -5.03 -4.32
C GLY A 53 -37.44 -3.99 -5.44
N VAL A 54 -37.33 -2.72 -5.05
CA VAL A 54 -37.41 -1.54 -5.93
C VAL A 54 -36.06 -0.83 -5.99
N VAL A 55 -35.64 -0.44 -7.20
CA VAL A 55 -34.40 0.32 -7.43
C VAL A 55 -34.71 1.74 -7.90
N ILE A 56 -34.26 2.72 -7.12
CA ILE A 56 -34.44 4.15 -7.41
C ILE A 56 -33.06 4.76 -7.59
N VAL A 57 -32.83 5.41 -8.74
CA VAL A 57 -31.53 6.02 -9.06
C VAL A 57 -31.65 7.54 -9.15
N GLN A 58 -30.91 8.24 -8.29
CA GLN A 58 -30.74 9.69 -8.39
C GLN A 58 -29.71 10.01 -9.47
N VAL A 59 -30.04 10.91 -10.41
CA VAL A 59 -29.13 11.34 -11.49
C VAL A 59 -29.04 12.86 -11.61
N GLU A 60 -27.99 13.35 -12.26
CA GLU A 60 -27.85 14.77 -12.59
C GLU A 60 -28.76 15.16 -13.76
N ARG A 61 -28.87 14.30 -14.78
CA ARG A 61 -29.58 14.63 -16.02
C ARG A 61 -30.16 13.41 -16.74
N ILE A 62 -31.05 13.67 -17.70
CA ILE A 62 -31.64 12.66 -18.60
C ILE A 62 -31.12 12.86 -20.02
N ALA A 63 -30.76 11.76 -20.69
CA ALA A 63 -30.42 11.70 -22.11
C ALA A 63 -31.50 10.95 -22.90
N ALA A 64 -31.56 11.17 -24.22
CA ALA A 64 -32.45 10.40 -25.09
C ALA A 64 -32.06 8.92 -25.10
N ARG A 65 -33.04 8.03 -25.26
CA ARG A 65 -32.81 6.58 -25.33
C ARG A 65 -31.69 6.21 -26.32
N GLY A 66 -30.75 5.37 -25.89
CA GLY A 66 -29.66 4.87 -26.75
C GLY A 66 -28.50 5.85 -26.95
N SER A 67 -28.50 6.99 -26.25
CA SER A 67 -27.40 7.97 -26.33
C SER A 67 -26.18 7.58 -25.50
N LEU A 68 -26.33 6.70 -24.50
CA LEU A 68 -25.26 6.36 -23.58
C LEU A 68 -24.27 5.36 -24.22
N PRO A 69 -22.95 5.57 -24.10
CA PRO A 69 -21.96 4.60 -24.54
C PRO A 69 -22.14 3.27 -23.82
N ILE A 70 -22.34 2.19 -24.57
CA ILE A 70 -22.72 0.88 -24.01
C ILE A 70 -21.73 0.32 -22.98
N ARG A 71 -20.43 0.66 -23.10
CA ARG A 71 -19.38 0.22 -22.16
C ARG A 71 -19.29 1.09 -20.90
N SER A 72 -19.96 2.24 -20.89
CA SER A 72 -20.00 3.17 -19.77
C SER A 72 -21.26 3.02 -18.92
N VAL A 73 -22.26 2.25 -19.40
CA VAL A 73 -23.46 1.94 -18.62
C VAL A 73 -23.07 1.05 -17.44
N VAL A 74 -23.23 1.57 -16.22
CA VAL A 74 -22.94 0.86 -14.97
C VAL A 74 -24.16 0.13 -14.47
N ILE A 75 -25.34 0.77 -14.50
CA ILE A 75 -26.61 0.16 -14.09
C ILE A 75 -27.49 0.02 -15.34
N PRO A 76 -27.72 -1.21 -15.82
CA PRO A 76 -28.66 -1.47 -16.92
C PRO A 76 -30.09 -1.06 -16.53
N GLY A 77 -30.82 -0.45 -17.47
CA GLY A 77 -32.18 0.03 -17.21
C GLY A 77 -33.19 -1.05 -16.81
N ALA A 78 -32.94 -2.31 -17.19
CA ALA A 78 -33.74 -3.45 -16.73
C ALA A 78 -33.73 -3.64 -15.20
N LEU A 79 -32.72 -3.08 -14.52
CA LEU A 79 -32.60 -3.12 -13.06
C LEU A 79 -33.21 -1.88 -12.38
N VAL A 80 -33.64 -0.87 -13.11
CA VAL A 80 -34.10 0.41 -12.57
C VAL A 80 -35.62 0.50 -12.60
N ASP A 81 -36.24 0.86 -11.47
CA ASP A 81 -37.69 1.06 -11.36
C ASP A 81 -38.08 2.54 -11.42
N ALA A 82 -37.22 3.43 -10.93
CA ALA A 82 -37.44 4.87 -10.98
C ALA A 82 -36.12 5.65 -11.12
N VAL A 83 -36.18 6.76 -11.85
CA VAL A 83 -35.10 7.73 -11.96
C VAL A 83 -35.57 9.05 -11.37
N VAL A 84 -34.71 9.67 -10.54
CA VAL A 84 -34.96 10.97 -9.93
C VAL A 84 -33.88 11.95 -10.34
N VAL A 85 -34.26 13.00 -11.08
CA VAL A 85 -33.32 14.08 -11.45
C VAL A 85 -33.12 15.00 -10.25
N ALA A 86 -31.88 15.10 -9.77
CA ALA A 86 -31.54 15.90 -8.60
C ALA A 86 -31.26 17.36 -8.98
N PRO A 87 -31.69 18.34 -8.14
CA PRO A 87 -31.16 19.69 -8.27
C PRO A 87 -29.66 19.71 -7.94
N PRO A 88 -28.83 20.57 -8.58
CA PRO A 88 -27.37 20.55 -8.42
C PRO A 88 -26.87 20.58 -6.97
N LYS A 89 -27.56 21.32 -6.09
CA LYS A 89 -27.22 21.42 -4.66
C LYS A 89 -27.32 20.09 -3.88
N LEU A 90 -28.06 19.11 -4.42
CA LEU A 90 -28.22 17.76 -3.85
C LEU A 90 -27.42 16.70 -4.62
N HIS A 91 -26.55 17.13 -5.54
CA HIS A 91 -25.73 16.26 -6.36
C HIS A 91 -24.23 16.66 -6.37
N PRO A 92 -23.61 17.04 -5.22
CA PRO A 92 -22.18 17.31 -5.20
C PRO A 92 -21.39 15.99 -5.38
N GLN A 93 -20.22 16.05 -6.02
CA GLN A 93 -19.36 14.89 -6.29
C GLN A 93 -18.79 14.28 -5.01
N THR A 94 -18.44 15.12 -4.02
CA THR A 94 -17.97 14.73 -2.68
C THR A 94 -18.63 15.64 -1.62
N TYR A 95 -18.27 15.49 -0.34
CA TYR A 95 -18.72 16.42 0.70
C TYR A 95 -18.00 17.79 0.65
N GLY A 96 -16.79 17.84 0.08
CA GLY A 96 -15.98 19.06 -0.02
C GLY A 96 -16.08 19.77 -1.37
N THR A 97 -16.45 19.03 -2.42
CA THR A 97 -16.33 19.47 -3.81
C THR A 97 -17.62 19.20 -4.57
N ALA A 98 -18.24 20.27 -5.08
CA ALA A 98 -19.45 20.16 -5.89
C ALA A 98 -19.18 19.38 -7.19
N TYR A 99 -18.10 19.71 -7.90
CA TYR A 99 -17.62 18.95 -9.05
C TYR A 99 -16.17 19.30 -9.37
N SER A 100 -15.39 18.27 -9.64
CA SER A 100 -14.01 18.34 -10.12
C SER A 100 -13.84 17.37 -11.30
N PRO A 101 -13.40 17.87 -12.48
CA PRO A 101 -13.09 17.01 -13.62
C PRO A 101 -11.87 16.11 -13.38
N PHE A 102 -11.07 16.41 -12.35
CA PHE A 102 -9.92 15.59 -11.95
C PHE A 102 -10.35 14.35 -11.15
N TYR A 103 -11.43 14.45 -10.37
CA TYR A 103 -11.96 13.32 -9.60
C TYR A 103 -12.77 12.36 -10.49
N SER A 104 -13.40 12.85 -11.56
CA SER A 104 -14.08 12.01 -12.56
C SER A 104 -13.13 11.40 -13.59
N GLY A 105 -11.84 11.77 -13.57
CA GLY A 105 -10.85 11.29 -14.54
C GLY A 105 -10.98 11.88 -15.95
N GLU A 106 -11.79 12.91 -16.13
CA GLU A 106 -11.94 13.62 -17.41
C GLU A 106 -10.66 14.38 -17.79
N MET A 107 -9.90 14.82 -16.78
CA MET A 107 -8.63 15.53 -16.95
C MET A 107 -7.62 15.10 -15.89
N ARG A 108 -6.32 15.25 -16.22
CA ARG A 108 -5.24 15.14 -15.23
C ARG A 108 -4.97 16.51 -14.58
N ALA A 109 -4.86 16.51 -13.27
CA ALA A 109 -4.41 17.67 -12.51
C ALA A 109 -2.93 17.96 -12.84
N PRO A 110 -2.53 19.24 -12.96
CA PRO A 110 -1.13 19.62 -13.15
C PRO A 110 -0.22 19.03 -12.08
N GLU A 111 1.02 18.70 -12.46
CA GLU A 111 2.04 18.31 -11.50
C GLU A 111 2.42 19.52 -10.63
N GLY A 112 2.39 19.32 -9.31
CA GLY A 112 2.81 20.29 -8.33
C GLY A 112 2.88 19.63 -6.96
N ALA A 113 3.99 19.84 -6.25
CA ALA A 113 4.12 19.35 -4.88
C ALA A 113 3.06 20.03 -4.01
N SER A 114 2.34 19.22 -3.22
CA SER A 114 1.45 19.77 -2.20
C SER A 114 2.30 20.55 -1.17
N ALA A 115 1.72 21.57 -0.54
CA ALA A 115 2.44 22.29 0.51
C ALA A 115 2.90 21.30 1.61
N PRO A 116 4.18 21.32 2.02
CA PRO A 116 4.69 20.45 3.06
C PRO A 116 3.87 20.57 4.33
N MET A 117 3.60 19.44 4.97
CA MET A 117 2.98 19.44 6.30
C MET A 117 3.89 20.17 7.30
N PRO A 118 3.32 20.85 8.32
CA PRO A 118 4.12 21.32 9.45
C PRO A 118 4.74 20.13 10.17
N LEU A 119 5.93 20.31 10.78
CA LEU A 119 6.61 19.26 11.53
C LEU A 119 5.97 19.08 12.91
N ASP A 120 4.77 18.49 12.93
CA ASP A 120 4.01 18.12 14.11
C ASP A 120 4.02 16.60 14.33
N ALA A 121 3.28 16.11 15.32
CA ALA A 121 3.19 14.68 15.63
C ALA A 121 2.71 13.87 14.42
N ARG A 122 1.77 14.41 13.63
CA ARG A 122 1.25 13.74 12.44
C ARG A 122 2.34 13.60 11.38
N LYS A 123 3.13 14.65 11.12
CA LYS A 123 4.25 14.57 10.16
C LYS A 123 5.36 13.64 10.65
N ILE A 124 5.71 13.65 11.94
CA ILE A 124 6.73 12.76 12.51
C ILE A 124 6.33 11.29 12.34
N ILE A 125 5.09 10.95 12.71
CA ILE A 125 4.54 9.60 12.57
C ILE A 125 4.51 9.19 11.09
N ALA A 126 4.03 10.08 10.22
CA ALA A 126 3.96 9.83 8.78
C ALA A 126 5.36 9.62 8.17
N ARG A 127 6.34 10.40 8.61
CA ARG A 127 7.74 10.26 8.19
C ARG A 127 8.31 8.92 8.58
N ARG A 128 8.15 8.47 9.83
CA ARG A 128 8.61 7.13 10.22
C ARG A 128 7.89 6.04 9.44
N ALA A 129 6.57 6.13 9.29
CA ALA A 129 5.80 5.16 8.51
C ALA A 129 6.23 5.11 7.03
N ALA A 130 6.68 6.23 6.46
CA ALA A 130 7.11 6.30 5.07
C ALA A 130 8.38 5.48 4.76
N PHE A 131 9.22 5.16 5.76
CA PHE A 131 10.35 4.22 5.60
C PHE A 131 9.89 2.80 5.22
N GLU A 132 8.61 2.48 5.47
CA GLU A 132 8.05 1.15 5.22
C GLU A 132 7.44 1.00 3.84
N LEU A 133 7.37 2.09 3.06
CA LEU A 133 6.68 2.11 1.77
C LEU A 133 7.38 1.17 0.77
N PRO A 134 6.66 0.16 0.23
CA PRO A 134 7.24 -0.79 -0.72
C PRO A 134 7.36 -0.14 -2.10
N VAL A 135 8.58 0.03 -2.61
CA VAL A 135 8.80 0.49 -3.98
C VAL A 135 8.13 -0.45 -4.98
N ASN A 136 7.35 0.13 -5.88
CA ASN A 136 6.46 -0.51 -6.84
C ASN A 136 5.41 -1.44 -6.21
N GLY A 137 5.15 -1.30 -4.91
CA GLY A 137 4.14 -2.07 -4.19
C GLY A 137 2.76 -1.42 -4.22
N VAL A 138 1.75 -2.24 -3.92
CA VAL A 138 0.37 -1.78 -3.77
C VAL A 138 0.09 -1.46 -2.31
N VAL A 139 -0.31 -0.22 -2.04
CA VAL A 139 -0.43 0.32 -0.69
C VAL A 139 -1.83 0.88 -0.46
N ASN A 140 -2.49 0.45 0.61
CA ASN A 140 -3.69 1.12 1.10
C ASN A 140 -3.34 2.09 2.25
N LEU A 141 -3.90 3.29 2.19
CA LEU A 141 -3.75 4.31 3.23
C LEU A 141 -5.13 4.63 3.81
N GLY A 142 -5.32 4.38 5.09
CA GLY A 142 -6.57 4.69 5.78
C GLY A 142 -6.79 6.19 6.00
N ILE A 143 -8.04 6.56 6.32
CA ILE A 143 -8.42 7.94 6.67
C ILE A 143 -7.72 8.43 7.95
N GLY A 144 -7.45 9.74 8.03
CA GLY A 144 -6.91 10.38 9.22
C GLY A 144 -5.38 10.36 9.28
N MET A 145 -4.79 9.80 10.34
CA MET A 145 -3.32 9.78 10.51
C MET A 145 -2.57 9.22 9.29
N PRO A 146 -3.00 8.12 8.63
CA PRO A 146 -2.28 7.57 7.48
C PRO A 146 -2.28 8.46 6.23
N GLU A 147 -3.21 9.42 6.07
CA GLU A 147 -3.16 10.39 4.96
C GLU A 147 -1.85 11.19 4.96
N GLY A 148 -1.24 11.40 6.14
CA GLY A 148 0.06 12.06 6.23
C GLY A 148 1.17 11.28 5.52
N VAL A 149 1.05 9.95 5.43
CA VAL A 149 2.03 9.10 4.73
C VAL A 149 2.00 9.39 3.22
N ALA A 150 0.82 9.61 2.63
CA ALA A 150 0.69 10.02 1.23
C ALA A 150 1.36 11.37 0.99
N ALA A 151 1.14 12.34 1.88
CA ALA A 151 1.71 13.67 1.78
C ALA A 151 3.25 13.64 1.91
N VAL A 152 3.80 12.83 2.82
CA VAL A 152 5.26 12.64 2.93
C VAL A 152 5.80 11.92 1.70
N ALA A 153 5.11 10.91 1.17
CA ALA A 153 5.53 10.24 -0.06
C ALA A 153 5.52 11.19 -1.27
N ASP A 154 4.60 12.17 -1.32
CA ASP A 154 4.60 13.25 -2.32
C ASP A 154 5.79 14.19 -2.13
N GLU A 155 6.02 14.67 -0.90
CA GLU A 155 7.16 15.53 -0.51
C GLU A 155 8.51 14.88 -0.86
N GLU A 156 8.64 13.57 -0.66
CA GLU A 156 9.85 12.80 -0.98
C GLU A 156 9.88 12.31 -2.45
N GLY A 157 8.88 12.62 -3.27
CA GLY A 157 8.86 12.27 -4.70
C GLY A 157 8.74 10.77 -4.99
N LEU A 158 8.12 10.03 -4.07
CA LEU A 158 7.90 8.58 -4.09
C LEU A 158 6.57 8.14 -4.72
N LEU A 159 5.56 9.02 -4.84
CA LEU A 159 4.22 8.62 -5.28
C LEU A 159 4.19 7.86 -6.62
N ARG A 160 5.00 8.29 -7.60
CA ARG A 160 5.13 7.61 -8.91
C ARG A 160 5.73 6.20 -8.84
N HIS A 161 6.26 5.81 -7.69
CA HIS A 161 6.86 4.52 -7.41
C HIS A 161 5.98 3.68 -6.48
N LEU A 162 4.73 4.07 -6.27
CA LEU A 162 3.77 3.38 -5.42
C LEU A 162 2.44 3.28 -6.18
N THR A 163 1.72 2.19 -5.98
CA THR A 163 0.31 2.12 -6.38
C THR A 163 -0.53 2.33 -5.14
N LEU A 164 -0.94 3.58 -4.89
CA LEU A 164 -1.84 3.89 -3.78
C LEU A 164 -3.27 3.46 -4.14
N THR A 165 -3.98 2.85 -3.19
CA THR A 165 -5.36 2.42 -3.38
C THR A 165 -6.26 2.88 -2.23
N ALA A 166 -7.52 3.19 -2.56
CA ALA A 166 -8.57 3.41 -1.57
C ALA A 166 -9.64 2.33 -1.70
N GLU A 167 -10.18 1.87 -0.57
CA GLU A 167 -11.18 0.82 -0.50
C GLU A 167 -12.44 1.05 -1.35
N PRO A 168 -12.89 2.29 -1.65
CA PRO A 168 -14.06 2.48 -2.50
C PRO A 168 -13.83 2.20 -3.99
N GLY A 169 -12.60 1.83 -4.39
CA GLY A 169 -12.27 1.36 -5.75
C GLY A 169 -11.19 2.14 -6.48
N VAL A 170 -10.55 3.12 -5.85
CA VAL A 170 -9.46 3.91 -6.46
C VAL A 170 -8.18 3.09 -6.53
N ILE A 171 -7.53 3.10 -7.70
CA ILE A 171 -6.21 2.52 -7.95
C ILE A 171 -5.31 3.56 -8.63
N GLY A 172 -4.17 3.84 -8.00
CA GLY A 172 -3.18 4.80 -8.47
C GLY A 172 -3.53 6.25 -8.16
N GLY A 173 -2.69 7.17 -8.65
CA GLY A 173 -2.86 8.60 -8.44
C GLY A 173 -2.54 9.08 -7.01
N ARG A 174 -3.00 10.29 -6.70
CA ARG A 174 -2.81 10.95 -5.41
C ARG A 174 -4.15 11.02 -4.66
N PRO A 175 -4.32 10.33 -3.52
CA PRO A 175 -5.54 10.38 -2.73
C PRO A 175 -5.92 11.81 -2.34
N ALA A 176 -7.22 12.11 -2.38
CA ALA A 176 -7.76 13.32 -1.75
C ALA A 176 -7.93 13.08 -0.24
N SER A 177 -8.11 14.16 0.53
CA SER A 177 -8.14 14.12 1.99
C SER A 177 -9.34 14.87 2.55
N GLY A 178 -9.64 14.68 3.83
CA GLY A 178 -10.72 15.40 4.51
C GLY A 178 -12.10 15.09 3.90
N LEU A 179 -12.85 16.13 3.55
CA LEU A 179 -14.21 15.99 2.99
C LEU A 179 -14.25 15.41 1.55
N ASP A 180 -13.09 15.29 0.91
CA ASP A 180 -12.93 14.65 -0.39
C ASP A 180 -12.35 13.23 -0.27
N PHE A 181 -12.16 12.71 0.95
CA PHE A 181 -11.61 11.37 1.17
C PHE A 181 -12.40 10.29 0.40
N GLY A 182 -11.66 9.33 -0.15
CA GLY A 182 -12.19 8.29 -1.03
C GLY A 182 -12.03 8.63 -2.51
N ALA A 183 -11.99 9.92 -2.89
CA ALA A 183 -11.60 10.35 -4.23
C ALA A 183 -10.07 10.44 -4.37
N ALA A 184 -9.59 10.58 -5.61
CA ALA A 184 -8.19 10.81 -5.91
C ALA A 184 -8.02 11.64 -7.18
N LEU A 185 -6.86 12.28 -7.29
CA LEU A 185 -6.41 12.99 -8.48
C LEU A 185 -5.52 12.08 -9.30
N ASN A 186 -5.56 12.21 -10.62
CA ASN A 186 -4.64 11.51 -11.53
C ASN A 186 -4.68 9.98 -11.37
N THR A 187 -5.83 9.45 -10.95
CA THR A 187 -6.11 8.03 -10.75
C THR A 187 -5.88 7.24 -12.03
N ASP A 188 -5.33 6.04 -11.91
CA ASP A 188 -5.07 5.16 -13.06
C ASP A 188 -6.31 4.32 -13.41
N ALA A 189 -7.06 3.88 -12.40
CA ALA A 189 -8.32 3.18 -12.56
C ALA A 189 -9.27 3.36 -11.37
N VAL A 190 -10.57 3.30 -11.66
CA VAL A 190 -11.63 3.18 -10.65
C VAL A 190 -12.41 1.91 -10.93
N ILE A 191 -12.47 1.01 -9.96
CA ILE A 191 -13.24 -0.23 -10.04
C ILE A 191 -14.40 -0.23 -9.03
N ALA A 192 -15.28 -1.23 -9.11
CA ALA A 192 -16.34 -1.38 -8.12
C ALA A 192 -15.76 -1.74 -6.75
N GLN A 193 -16.36 -1.24 -5.68
CA GLN A 193 -15.85 -1.39 -4.31
C GLN A 193 -15.78 -2.87 -3.88
N ASN A 194 -16.78 -3.67 -4.21
CA ASN A 194 -16.76 -5.11 -3.93
C ASN A 194 -15.59 -5.84 -4.61
N GLN A 195 -15.25 -5.47 -5.84
CA GLN A 195 -14.10 -6.03 -6.56
C GLN A 195 -12.75 -5.58 -5.96
N GLN A 196 -12.71 -4.34 -5.45
CA GLN A 196 -11.56 -3.86 -4.68
C GLN A 196 -11.38 -4.70 -3.40
N PHE A 197 -12.48 -5.05 -2.72
CA PHE A 197 -12.42 -5.94 -1.57
C PHE A 197 -12.08 -7.39 -1.93
N ASP A 198 -12.50 -7.91 -3.08
CA ASP A 198 -12.03 -9.21 -3.56
C ASP A 198 -10.50 -9.24 -3.69
N PHE A 199 -9.90 -8.15 -4.19
CA PHE A 199 -8.45 -7.97 -4.27
C PHE A 199 -7.79 -7.83 -2.89
N TYR A 200 -8.38 -7.05 -1.98
CA TYR A 200 -7.85 -6.89 -0.62
C TYR A 200 -7.92 -8.19 0.18
N ASP A 201 -9.09 -8.84 0.22
CA ASP A 201 -9.32 -10.10 0.93
C ASP A 201 -8.46 -11.24 0.35
N GLY A 202 -8.11 -11.15 -0.94
CA GLY A 202 -7.15 -12.03 -1.61
C GLY A 202 -5.68 -11.79 -1.24
N GLY A 203 -5.36 -10.81 -0.39
CA GLY A 203 -3.99 -10.49 0.01
C GLY A 203 -3.19 -9.70 -1.02
N GLY A 204 -3.89 -8.92 -1.85
CA GLY A 204 -3.30 -8.12 -2.92
C GLY A 204 -2.47 -6.91 -2.44
N LEU A 205 -2.65 -6.47 -1.19
CA LEU A 205 -1.92 -5.35 -0.61
C LEU A 205 -0.53 -5.78 -0.11
N ASP A 206 0.51 -5.10 -0.59
CA ASP A 206 1.87 -5.27 -0.08
C ASP A 206 2.04 -4.61 1.30
N LEU A 207 1.40 -3.46 1.49
CA LEU A 207 1.38 -2.72 2.75
C LEU A 207 0.02 -2.08 2.97
N ALA A 208 -0.46 -2.04 4.22
CA ALA A 208 -1.50 -1.11 4.62
C ALA A 208 -1.04 -0.24 5.79
N CYS A 209 -1.26 1.07 5.68
CA CYS A 209 -1.07 2.01 6.78
C CYS A 209 -2.43 2.43 7.33
N LEU A 210 -2.71 2.09 8.58
CA LEU A 210 -4.03 2.27 9.19
C LEU A 210 -3.93 3.01 10.52
N GLY A 211 -4.98 3.73 10.91
CA GLY A 211 -5.03 4.39 12.21
C GLY A 211 -5.09 3.39 13.38
N MET A 212 -4.57 3.78 14.54
CA MET A 212 -4.75 3.03 15.80
C MET A 212 -5.22 3.92 16.93
N ALA A 213 -6.30 3.50 17.61
CA ALA A 213 -6.85 4.21 18.75
C ALA A 213 -6.48 3.53 20.09
N GLU A 214 -6.50 2.20 20.16
CA GLU A 214 -5.97 1.45 21.30
C GLU A 214 -5.14 0.26 20.81
N ILE A 215 -4.15 -0.13 21.61
CA ILE A 215 -3.35 -1.35 21.45
C ILE A 215 -3.31 -2.09 22.79
N ASP A 216 -3.30 -3.42 22.79
CA ASP A 216 -3.05 -4.20 24.00
C ASP A 216 -1.78 -5.07 23.96
N ALA A 217 -1.54 -5.79 25.06
CA ALA A 217 -0.36 -6.65 25.24
C ALA A 217 -0.25 -7.77 24.19
N ASP A 218 -1.38 -8.19 23.62
CA ASP A 218 -1.41 -9.17 22.54
C ASP A 218 -1.18 -8.56 21.16
N GLY A 219 -1.08 -7.24 21.07
CA GLY A 219 -1.01 -6.51 19.80
C GLY A 219 -2.36 -6.43 19.10
N ALA A 220 -3.47 -6.61 19.81
CA ALA A 220 -4.77 -6.31 19.24
C ALA A 220 -4.94 -4.80 19.07
N VAL A 221 -5.67 -4.38 18.04
CA VAL A 221 -5.97 -2.96 17.79
C VAL A 221 -7.48 -2.75 17.82
N ASN A 222 -7.89 -1.68 18.49
CA ASN A 222 -9.26 -1.16 18.45
C ASN A 222 -9.32 0.13 17.64
N VAL A 223 -10.29 0.19 16.73
CA VAL A 223 -10.70 1.43 16.05
C VAL A 223 -12.22 1.63 16.05
N SER A 224 -13.00 0.63 16.51
CA SER A 224 -14.42 0.53 16.18
C SER A 224 -15.37 0.98 17.29
N ARG A 225 -14.98 0.88 18.57
CA ARG A 225 -15.84 1.28 19.70
C ARG A 225 -15.01 1.82 20.86
N PHE A 226 -15.46 2.95 21.42
CA PHE A 226 -14.86 3.59 22.60
C PHE A 226 -15.96 4.02 23.57
N GLY A 227 -16.05 3.35 24.72
CA GLY A 227 -17.17 3.47 25.65
C GLY A 227 -18.50 3.28 24.92
N SER A 228 -19.34 4.31 24.93
CA SER A 228 -20.64 4.33 24.25
C SER A 228 -20.57 4.75 22.77
N LYS A 229 -19.42 5.22 22.27
CA LYS A 229 -19.26 5.68 20.89
C LYS A 229 -18.93 4.51 19.97
N LEU A 230 -19.79 4.27 18.98
CA LEU A 230 -19.59 3.29 17.90
C LEU A 230 -19.10 4.02 16.65
N ALA A 231 -17.81 3.92 16.35
CA ALA A 231 -17.24 4.42 15.10
C ALA A 231 -17.50 3.46 13.94
N GLY A 232 -17.56 2.14 14.23
CA GLY A 232 -17.64 1.09 13.22
C GLY A 232 -16.26 0.69 12.70
N ALA A 233 -16.19 -0.45 12.01
CA ALA A 233 -14.93 -0.97 11.49
C ALA A 233 -14.62 -0.52 10.04
N GLY A 234 -15.64 -0.15 9.26
CA GLY A 234 -15.47 0.11 7.83
C GLY A 234 -14.74 -1.06 7.14
N GLY A 235 -13.84 -0.75 6.20
CA GLY A 235 -12.96 -1.73 5.55
C GLY A 235 -11.77 -2.22 6.39
N PHE A 236 -11.58 -1.71 7.62
CA PHE A 236 -10.38 -1.95 8.43
C PHE A 236 -10.11 -3.43 8.64
N ILE A 237 -11.15 -4.23 8.89
CA ILE A 237 -11.05 -5.67 9.17
C ILE A 237 -10.56 -6.42 7.93
N ASN A 238 -11.14 -6.14 6.75
CA ASN A 238 -10.75 -6.72 5.47
C ASN A 238 -9.29 -6.38 5.14
N ILE A 239 -8.94 -5.10 5.23
CA ILE A 239 -7.60 -4.60 4.89
C ILE A 239 -6.54 -5.17 5.83
N SER A 240 -6.75 -5.04 7.15
CA SER A 240 -5.73 -5.41 8.14
C SER A 240 -5.48 -6.91 8.19
N GLN A 241 -6.47 -7.76 7.95
CA GLN A 241 -6.29 -9.20 8.03
C GLN A 241 -5.57 -9.82 6.83
N ALA A 242 -5.61 -9.17 5.66
CA ALA A 242 -5.12 -9.77 4.42
C ALA A 242 -3.87 -9.09 3.86
N ALA A 243 -3.60 -7.83 4.20
CA ALA A 243 -2.38 -7.14 3.76
C ALA A 243 -1.11 -7.88 4.23
N ARG A 244 -0.08 -7.93 3.38
CA ARG A 244 1.16 -8.67 3.69
C ARG A 244 1.95 -8.04 4.85
N ALA A 245 1.93 -6.72 4.94
CA ALA A 245 2.51 -5.96 6.04
C ALA A 245 1.56 -4.84 6.50
N LEU A 246 1.65 -4.49 7.79
CA LEU A 246 0.85 -3.45 8.43
C LEU A 246 1.73 -2.44 9.16
N VAL A 247 1.37 -1.17 9.01
CA VAL A 247 1.90 -0.07 9.82
C VAL A 247 0.73 0.66 10.44
N PHE A 248 0.48 0.37 11.71
CA PHE A 248 -0.49 1.11 12.50
C PHE A 248 0.11 2.43 12.95
N VAL A 249 -0.62 3.53 12.74
CA VAL A 249 -0.15 4.89 13.04
C VAL A 249 -1.09 5.61 13.99
N GLY A 250 -0.52 6.30 14.96
CA GLY A 250 -1.27 7.10 15.90
C GLY A 250 -0.38 7.64 17.01
N THR A 251 -0.79 8.72 17.67
CA THR A 251 -0.06 9.22 18.83
C THR A 251 -0.01 8.19 19.96
N PHE A 252 1.00 8.26 20.81
CA PHE A 252 1.19 7.35 21.94
C PHE A 252 0.11 7.52 23.02
N THR A 253 -0.17 8.77 23.40
CA THR A 253 -1.30 9.17 24.26
C THR A 253 -2.30 10.03 23.48
N ALA A 254 -3.49 10.23 24.05
CA ALA A 254 -4.55 11.06 23.47
C ALA A 254 -4.98 12.19 24.42
N GLY A 255 -5.56 13.25 23.84
CA GLY A 255 -6.20 14.33 24.59
C GLY A 255 -5.21 15.32 25.18
N GLY A 256 -4.64 16.18 24.32
CA GLY A 256 -3.79 17.32 24.74
C GLY A 256 -2.28 17.06 24.71
N LEU A 257 -1.82 16.01 24.02
CA LEU A 257 -0.38 15.79 23.78
C LEU A 257 0.18 16.95 22.94
N GLU A 258 1.20 17.63 23.47
CA GLU A 258 1.96 18.66 22.78
C GLU A 258 3.44 18.28 22.75
N ILE A 259 4.05 18.40 21.57
CA ILE A 259 5.44 18.04 21.33
C ILE A 259 6.19 19.15 20.62
N ALA A 260 7.52 19.11 20.68
CA ALA A 260 8.40 19.89 19.83
C ALA A 260 9.52 19.02 19.28
N ALA A 261 9.84 19.20 18.00
CA ALA A 261 11.03 18.61 17.36
C ALA A 261 12.08 19.70 17.13
N ARG A 262 13.27 19.55 17.72
CA ARG A 262 14.39 20.50 17.59
C ARG A 262 15.71 19.74 17.57
N ASP A 263 16.63 20.16 16.71
CA ASP A 263 17.98 19.59 16.59
C ASP A 263 17.99 18.05 16.43
N GLY A 264 17.03 17.50 15.67
CA GLY A 264 16.91 16.06 15.45
C GLY A 264 16.39 15.27 16.65
N LYS A 265 15.85 15.94 17.67
CA LYS A 265 15.31 15.33 18.90
C LYS A 265 13.86 15.72 19.13
N LEU A 266 13.13 14.82 19.79
CA LEU A 266 11.77 15.03 20.27
C LEU A 266 11.78 15.47 21.73
N ALA A 267 10.92 16.43 22.06
CA ALA A 267 10.57 16.80 23.42
C ALA A 267 9.05 16.77 23.61
N ILE A 268 8.60 16.19 24.72
CA ILE A 268 7.20 16.25 25.17
C ILE A 268 7.05 17.52 26.00
N LEU A 269 6.18 18.43 25.55
CA LEU A 269 5.89 19.69 26.25
C LEU A 269 4.74 19.52 27.24
N THR A 270 3.69 18.84 26.79
CA THR A 270 2.51 18.50 27.58
C THR A 270 2.10 17.07 27.25
N GLU A 271 1.88 16.23 28.26
CA GLU A 271 1.46 14.84 28.05
C GLU A 271 -0.05 14.73 27.80
N GLY A 272 -0.45 13.75 26.99
CA GLY A 272 -1.85 13.42 26.75
C GLY A 272 -2.54 12.80 27.97
N ARG A 273 -3.82 13.14 28.16
CA ARG A 273 -4.61 12.69 29.32
C ARG A 273 -5.07 11.23 29.27
N ALA A 274 -5.13 10.64 28.08
CA ALA A 274 -5.67 9.30 27.88
C ALA A 274 -4.60 8.35 27.34
N GLN A 275 -4.41 7.24 28.05
CA GLN A 275 -3.57 6.13 27.63
C GLN A 275 -4.23 5.35 26.49
N LYS A 276 -3.45 4.99 25.48
CA LYS A 276 -3.91 4.18 24.33
C LYS A 276 -3.33 2.77 24.33
N LEU A 277 -2.20 2.55 24.99
CA LEU A 277 -1.61 1.23 25.18
C LEU A 277 -2.16 0.64 26.49
N ARG A 278 -3.15 -0.24 26.38
CA ARG A 278 -3.98 -0.76 27.47
C ARG A 278 -3.60 -2.20 27.80
N ALA A 279 -3.95 -2.70 28.99
CA ALA A 279 -3.82 -4.13 29.28
C ALA A 279 -4.67 -5.00 28.33
N ALA A 280 -5.87 -4.52 28.00
CA ALA A 280 -6.77 -5.10 27.01
C ALA A 280 -7.52 -3.97 26.30
N VAL A 281 -7.72 -4.09 24.99
CA VAL A 281 -8.53 -3.12 24.24
C VAL A 281 -10.02 -3.29 24.53
N GLU A 282 -10.81 -2.22 24.37
CA GLU A 282 -12.25 -2.30 24.64
C GLU A 282 -13.02 -3.15 23.60
N GLN A 283 -12.48 -3.25 22.38
CA GLN A 283 -12.99 -4.11 21.32
C GLN A 283 -11.87 -4.48 20.35
N ILE A 284 -11.78 -5.76 19.99
CA ILE A 284 -10.82 -6.24 19.00
C ILE A 284 -11.36 -5.92 17.60
N THR A 285 -10.71 -5.01 16.89
CA THR A 285 -10.94 -4.80 15.45
C THR A 285 -9.87 -5.51 14.60
N PHE A 286 -8.64 -5.62 15.12
CA PHE A 286 -7.57 -6.45 14.58
C PHE A 286 -6.98 -7.33 15.68
N SER A 287 -6.69 -8.60 15.36
CA SER A 287 -6.18 -9.59 16.32
C SER A 287 -4.68 -9.81 16.14
N GLY A 288 -3.89 -9.35 17.10
CA GLY A 288 -2.44 -9.60 17.11
C GLY A 288 -2.09 -11.09 17.22
N ALA A 289 -2.86 -11.87 17.98
CA ALA A 289 -2.65 -13.33 18.08
C ALA A 289 -2.78 -14.03 16.71
N ARG A 290 -3.79 -13.66 15.91
CA ARG A 290 -3.95 -14.19 14.55
C ARG A 290 -2.80 -13.76 13.64
N ALA A 291 -2.40 -12.49 13.69
CA ALA A 291 -1.30 -11.96 12.89
C ALA A 291 0.03 -12.66 13.20
N ARG A 292 0.33 -12.93 14.48
CA ARG A 292 1.48 -13.74 14.91
C ARG A 292 1.43 -15.16 14.33
N ALA A 293 0.28 -15.84 14.44
CA ALA A 293 0.11 -17.18 13.89
C ALA A 293 0.33 -17.23 12.36
N GLN A 294 0.06 -16.13 11.66
CA GLN A 294 0.27 -15.97 10.23
C GLN A 294 1.65 -15.40 9.87
N ARG A 295 2.49 -15.07 10.86
CA ARG A 295 3.77 -14.38 10.68
C ARG A 295 3.63 -13.09 9.86
N GLN A 296 2.50 -12.40 10.03
CA GLN A 296 2.26 -11.12 9.38
C GLN A 296 3.19 -10.06 9.99
N ARG A 297 3.80 -9.23 9.14
CA ARG A 297 4.69 -8.15 9.59
C ARG A 297 3.86 -6.98 10.07
N VAL A 298 3.95 -6.62 11.36
CA VAL A 298 3.16 -5.54 11.96
C VAL A 298 4.03 -4.58 12.76
N LEU A 299 3.90 -3.29 12.47
CA LEU A 299 4.51 -2.20 13.22
C LEU A 299 3.43 -1.28 13.81
N TYR A 300 3.72 -0.72 14.97
CA TYR A 300 2.91 0.32 15.62
C TYR A 300 3.79 1.55 15.81
N VAL A 301 3.53 2.58 15.03
CA VAL A 301 4.35 3.79 14.95
C VAL A 301 3.65 4.94 15.66
N THR A 302 4.35 5.50 16.64
CA THR A 302 3.94 6.70 17.37
C THR A 302 4.94 7.83 17.14
N GLU A 303 4.68 9.01 17.72
CA GLU A 303 5.59 10.13 17.64
C GLU A 303 6.90 9.87 18.40
N ARG A 304 6.86 9.04 19.45
CA ARG A 304 7.96 8.84 20.41
C ARG A 304 8.64 7.48 20.34
N CYS A 305 7.99 6.48 19.75
CA CYS A 305 8.53 5.12 19.64
C CYS A 305 7.84 4.28 18.57
N VAL A 306 8.49 3.17 18.22
CA VAL A 306 7.96 2.13 17.33
C VAL A 306 7.95 0.80 18.07
N PHE A 307 6.81 0.11 18.02
CA PHE A 307 6.70 -1.29 18.43
C PHE A 307 6.61 -2.20 17.20
N ARG A 308 7.09 -3.42 17.32
CA ARG A 308 6.82 -4.51 16.37
C ARG A 308 6.04 -5.62 17.06
N LEU A 309 5.19 -6.31 16.30
CA LEU A 309 4.62 -7.58 16.75
C LEU A 309 5.63 -8.70 16.50
N GLY A 310 6.31 -9.14 17.56
CA GLY A 310 7.22 -10.28 17.53
C GLY A 310 6.49 -11.62 17.76
N GLU A 311 7.24 -12.72 17.73
CA GLU A 311 6.70 -14.06 17.98
C GLU A 311 6.14 -14.21 19.42
N ASP A 312 6.79 -13.55 20.38
CA ASP A 312 6.46 -13.65 21.81
C ASP A 312 5.48 -12.56 22.29
N GLY A 313 5.18 -11.55 21.46
CA GLY A 313 4.35 -10.41 21.87
C GLY A 313 4.77 -9.08 21.25
N VAL A 314 4.28 -7.99 21.82
CA VAL A 314 4.64 -6.62 21.40
C VAL A 314 6.04 -6.28 21.92
N GLU A 315 6.96 -5.94 21.02
CA GLU A 315 8.35 -5.58 21.32
C GLU A 315 8.62 -4.10 21.02
N LEU A 316 9.25 -3.39 21.94
CA LEU A 316 9.73 -2.03 21.71
C LEU A 316 10.95 -2.08 20.79
N ALA A 317 10.80 -1.59 19.56
CA ALA A 317 11.81 -1.68 18.52
C ALA A 317 12.65 -0.41 18.42
N GLU A 318 12.02 0.76 18.51
CA GLU A 318 12.70 2.05 18.39
C GLU A 318 12.19 3.06 19.42
N ALA A 319 13.07 3.93 19.90
CA ALA A 319 12.73 5.12 20.70
C ALA A 319 13.25 6.39 20.03
N ALA A 320 12.46 7.47 20.08
CA ALA A 320 12.84 8.75 19.50
C ALA A 320 14.04 9.36 20.26
N PRO A 321 14.97 10.05 19.57
CA PRO A 321 16.02 10.80 20.23
C PRO A 321 15.42 11.85 21.18
N GLY A 322 15.88 11.88 22.44
CA GLY A 322 15.37 12.80 23.46
C GLY A 322 14.26 12.24 24.36
N ILE A 323 13.77 11.04 24.07
CA ILE A 323 12.76 10.33 24.86
C ILE A 323 13.43 9.36 25.84
N ASP A 324 12.98 9.39 27.10
CA ASP A 324 13.41 8.45 28.13
C ASP A 324 12.46 7.23 28.14
N VAL A 325 13.01 6.02 27.97
CA VAL A 325 12.20 4.80 27.82
C VAL A 325 11.35 4.52 29.06
N GLU A 326 11.91 4.70 30.26
CA GLU A 326 11.19 4.41 31.50
C GLU A 326 10.08 5.43 31.74
N ARG A 327 10.42 6.73 31.70
CA ARG A 327 9.49 7.81 32.03
C ARG A 327 8.44 8.06 30.94
N ASP A 328 8.86 8.11 29.69
CA ASP A 328 8.03 8.62 28.59
C ASP A 328 7.37 7.50 27.77
N ILE A 329 7.73 6.24 28.00
CA ILE A 329 7.13 5.07 27.34
C ILE A 329 6.54 4.13 28.39
N LEU A 330 7.37 3.45 29.19
CA LEU A 330 6.91 2.35 30.04
C LEU A 330 5.95 2.78 31.15
N ALA A 331 6.21 3.91 31.80
CA ALA A 331 5.32 4.46 32.84
C ALA A 331 3.93 4.86 32.32
N LEU A 332 3.76 4.94 31.00
CA LEU A 332 2.53 5.36 30.33
C LEU A 332 1.82 4.20 29.61
N MET A 333 2.21 2.95 29.86
CA MET A 333 1.60 1.75 29.28
C MET A 333 0.80 0.93 30.30
N GLY A 334 -0.27 0.30 29.84
CA GLY A 334 -1.07 -0.65 30.63
C GLY A 334 -0.50 -2.06 30.66
N PHE A 335 0.65 -2.28 30.02
CA PHE A 335 1.38 -3.54 29.96
C PHE A 335 2.87 -3.27 29.76
N HIS A 336 3.72 -4.25 30.07
CA HIS A 336 5.15 -4.17 29.77
C HIS A 336 5.44 -4.83 28.42
N PRO A 337 6.02 -4.10 27.43
CA PRO A 337 6.43 -4.68 26.17
C PRO A 337 7.71 -5.51 26.37
N ILE A 338 8.04 -6.33 25.38
CA ILE A 338 9.33 -7.00 25.31
C ILE A 338 10.39 -5.96 24.98
N ILE A 339 11.47 -5.96 25.75
CA ILE A 339 12.62 -5.06 25.56
C ILE A 339 13.84 -5.93 25.31
N ARG A 340 14.46 -5.74 24.14
CA ARG A 340 15.69 -6.41 23.73
C ARG A 340 16.71 -5.33 23.36
N ASP A 341 16.94 -5.13 22.07
CA ASP A 341 17.79 -4.07 21.55
C ASP A 341 16.89 -2.97 20.98
N VAL A 342 16.79 -1.85 21.71
CA VAL A 342 15.96 -0.70 21.32
C VAL A 342 16.81 0.26 20.51
N ALA A 343 16.53 0.33 19.21
CA ALA A 343 17.22 1.25 18.32
C ALA A 343 16.77 2.70 18.55
N THR A 344 17.60 3.65 18.17
CA THR A 344 17.18 5.05 18.10
C THR A 344 16.48 5.29 16.77
N MET A 345 15.31 5.95 16.79
CA MET A 345 14.63 6.37 15.55
C MET A 345 15.53 7.31 14.74
N ASP A 346 15.46 7.23 13.41
CA ASP A 346 16.27 8.07 12.51
C ASP A 346 16.08 9.57 12.81
N ALA A 347 17.18 10.28 13.09
CA ALA A 347 17.15 11.69 13.48
C ALA A 347 16.54 12.61 12.39
N ARG A 348 16.59 12.20 11.11
CA ARG A 348 16.00 12.96 9.98
C ARG A 348 14.49 13.11 10.11
N ILE A 349 13.83 12.18 10.79
CA ILE A 349 12.38 12.23 11.07
C ILE A 349 12.02 13.54 11.79
N PHE A 350 12.90 14.00 12.69
CA PHE A 350 12.70 15.14 13.59
C PHE A 350 13.31 16.46 13.10
N ALA A 351 13.76 16.52 11.83
CA ALA A 351 14.33 17.73 11.22
C ALA A 351 13.44 18.22 10.07
N PRO A 352 13.20 19.54 9.86
CA PRO A 352 12.23 20.01 8.87
C PRO A 352 12.58 19.70 7.40
N ALA A 353 13.87 19.46 7.10
CA ALA A 353 14.31 19.11 5.76
C ALA A 353 13.72 17.77 5.25
N PRO A 354 13.68 17.54 3.92
CA PRO A 354 13.39 16.23 3.36
C PRO A 354 14.39 15.18 3.87
N MET A 355 13.92 13.95 4.06
CA MET A 355 14.73 12.85 4.60
C MET A 355 15.61 12.21 3.52
N GLY A 356 15.26 12.40 2.24
CA GLY A 356 15.95 11.73 1.13
C GLY A 356 15.46 10.31 0.94
N LEU A 357 14.20 10.00 1.32
CA LEU A 357 13.65 8.65 1.21
C LEU A 357 13.61 8.14 -0.22
N LYS A 358 13.55 9.04 -1.20
CA LYS A 358 13.71 8.65 -2.60
C LYS A 358 15.04 7.94 -2.83
N VAL A 359 16.11 8.49 -2.26
CA VAL A 359 17.43 7.91 -2.41
C VAL A 359 17.48 6.61 -1.63
N ASP A 360 17.06 6.65 -0.37
CA ASP A 360 17.05 5.48 0.50
C ASP A 360 16.21 4.35 -0.10
N LEU A 361 14.93 4.52 -0.38
CA LEU A 361 14.08 3.41 -0.82
C LEU A 361 14.34 2.98 -2.27
N LEU A 362 14.77 3.90 -3.14
CA LEU A 362 15.08 3.55 -4.55
C LEU A 362 16.53 3.12 -4.75
N HIS A 363 17.45 3.39 -3.81
CA HIS A 363 18.84 2.94 -3.84
C HIS A 363 19.21 1.91 -2.75
N LEU A 364 18.42 1.74 -1.67
CA LEU A 364 18.54 0.65 -0.68
C LEU A 364 17.79 -0.59 -1.19
N ASP A 365 18.38 -1.78 -1.26
CA ASP A 365 19.78 -2.16 -1.05
C ASP A 365 20.12 -3.16 -2.16
N PHE A 366 20.97 -2.77 -3.12
CA PHE A 366 21.61 -3.78 -3.97
C PHE A 366 22.34 -4.82 -3.11
N ASP A 367 22.83 -4.44 -1.92
CA ASP A 367 23.56 -5.34 -1.03
C ASP A 367 22.68 -6.47 -0.45
N THR A 368 21.38 -6.24 -0.25
CA THR A 368 20.44 -7.28 0.22
C THR A 368 19.80 -8.06 -0.93
N ARG A 369 19.81 -7.49 -2.13
CA ARG A 369 19.35 -8.16 -3.35
C ARG A 369 20.39 -9.15 -3.89
N PHE A 370 21.64 -9.06 -3.45
CA PHE A 370 22.76 -9.84 -3.98
C PHE A 370 23.35 -10.69 -2.87
N ALA A 371 23.27 -12.01 -2.99
CA ALA A 371 23.80 -12.92 -1.98
C ALA A 371 24.68 -13.97 -2.62
N LEU A 372 25.90 -14.15 -2.12
CA LEU A 372 26.74 -15.30 -2.46
C LEU A 372 26.36 -16.49 -1.57
N SER A 373 26.32 -17.70 -2.14
CA SER A 373 26.22 -18.93 -1.37
C SER A 373 27.42 -19.06 -0.40
N PRO A 374 27.28 -19.80 0.71
CA PRO A 374 28.37 -19.95 1.68
C PRO A 374 29.68 -20.52 1.11
N ASP A 375 29.60 -21.30 0.03
CA ASP A 375 30.75 -21.86 -0.69
C ASP A 375 31.33 -20.90 -1.77
N GLY A 376 30.72 -19.72 -1.93
CA GLY A 376 31.09 -18.69 -2.90
C GLY A 376 30.98 -19.16 -4.34
N ARG A 377 30.11 -20.13 -4.65
CA ARG A 377 29.94 -20.69 -6.00
C ARG A 377 28.74 -20.14 -6.75
N THR A 378 27.70 -19.68 -6.05
CA THR A 378 26.46 -19.18 -6.63
C THR A 378 26.16 -17.78 -6.14
N LEU A 379 25.93 -16.84 -7.06
CA LEU A 379 25.40 -15.51 -6.78
C LEU A 379 23.88 -15.52 -7.02
N PHE A 380 23.12 -15.14 -6.01
CA PHE A 380 21.68 -14.91 -6.10
C PHE A 380 21.44 -13.41 -6.26
N ILE A 381 20.70 -13.02 -7.29
CA ILE A 381 20.32 -11.64 -7.57
C ILE A 381 18.79 -11.53 -7.53
N ASN A 382 18.25 -10.69 -6.65
CA ASN A 382 16.82 -10.50 -6.48
C ASN A 382 16.35 -9.15 -7.02
N PHE A 383 15.89 -9.12 -8.28
CA PHE A 383 15.26 -7.94 -8.89
C PHE A 383 13.73 -7.95 -8.73
N GLU A 384 13.18 -8.75 -7.82
CA GLU A 384 11.73 -8.75 -7.58
C GLU A 384 11.22 -7.33 -7.34
N LYS A 385 10.22 -6.95 -8.15
CA LYS A 385 9.56 -5.64 -8.19
C LYS A 385 10.51 -4.45 -8.39
N LEU A 386 11.76 -4.67 -8.77
CA LEU A 386 12.70 -3.60 -9.05
C LEU A 386 12.39 -2.97 -10.42
N ARG A 387 12.43 -1.64 -10.49
CA ARG A 387 12.33 -0.92 -11.77
C ARG A 387 13.67 -0.25 -12.11
N ILE A 388 14.29 -0.66 -13.21
CA ILE A 388 15.55 -0.10 -13.73
C ILE A 388 15.19 1.01 -14.72
N ARG A 389 15.53 2.25 -14.38
CA ARG A 389 14.99 3.46 -15.04
C ARG A 389 16.03 4.27 -15.77
N ASN A 390 17.27 4.28 -15.27
CA ASN A 390 18.34 5.14 -15.74
C ASN A 390 19.70 4.43 -15.65
N GLU A 391 20.75 5.07 -16.19
CA GLU A 391 22.11 4.51 -16.16
C GLU A 391 22.70 4.42 -14.75
N VAL A 392 22.22 5.21 -13.78
CA VAL A 392 22.67 5.13 -12.38
C VAL A 392 22.23 3.80 -11.75
N ASP A 393 20.98 3.37 -12.01
CA ASP A 393 20.49 2.06 -11.58
C ASP A 393 21.35 0.91 -12.18
N ILE A 394 21.78 1.06 -13.44
CA ILE A 394 22.61 0.07 -14.16
C ILE A 394 24.04 0.03 -13.59
N ALA A 395 24.64 1.20 -13.36
CA ALA A 395 25.97 1.32 -12.80
C ALA A 395 26.05 0.70 -11.40
N ALA A 396 25.05 0.95 -10.56
CA ALA A 396 24.98 0.38 -9.22
C ALA A 396 24.90 -1.16 -9.24
N ILE A 397 24.11 -1.76 -10.16
CA ILE A 397 24.10 -3.23 -10.36
C ILE A 397 25.50 -3.75 -10.69
N ALA A 398 26.17 -3.11 -11.64
CA ALA A 398 27.50 -3.52 -12.08
C ALA A 398 28.52 -3.44 -10.94
N GLU A 399 28.56 -2.31 -10.22
CA GLU A 399 29.47 -2.09 -9.09
C GLU A 399 29.25 -3.11 -7.96
N THR A 400 27.99 -3.42 -7.61
CA THR A 400 27.70 -4.43 -6.58
C THR A 400 28.19 -5.83 -7.00
N VAL A 401 27.95 -6.24 -8.25
CA VAL A 401 28.45 -7.53 -8.76
C VAL A 401 29.98 -7.55 -8.78
N GLU A 402 30.61 -6.49 -9.25
CA GLU A 402 32.07 -6.39 -9.30
C GLU A 402 32.68 -6.51 -7.90
N ARG A 403 32.12 -5.79 -6.92
CA ARG A 403 32.57 -5.85 -5.53
C ARG A 403 32.44 -7.25 -4.92
N LEU A 404 31.37 -7.99 -5.24
CA LEU A 404 31.14 -9.34 -4.72
C LEU A 404 31.98 -10.42 -5.43
N CYS A 405 32.11 -10.33 -6.76
CA CYS A 405 32.70 -11.40 -7.56
C CYS A 405 34.20 -11.21 -7.83
N ALA A 406 34.70 -9.98 -7.96
CA ALA A 406 36.12 -9.74 -8.27
C ALA A 406 37.08 -10.36 -7.23
N PRO A 407 36.81 -10.30 -5.90
CA PRO A 407 37.70 -10.91 -4.90
C PRO A 407 37.80 -12.44 -4.99
N LEU A 408 36.85 -13.12 -5.65
CA LEU A 408 36.81 -14.59 -5.71
C LEU A 408 37.83 -15.17 -6.71
N GLY A 409 38.33 -14.36 -7.64
CA GLY A 409 39.32 -14.78 -8.65
C GLY A 409 38.84 -15.89 -9.61
N ARG A 410 37.54 -16.19 -9.62
CA ARG A 410 36.91 -17.24 -10.44
C ARG A 410 35.50 -16.82 -10.87
N ARG A 411 34.98 -17.46 -11.92
CA ARG A 411 33.59 -17.26 -12.35
C ARG A 411 32.62 -17.99 -11.41
N VAL A 412 31.43 -17.43 -11.21
CA VAL A 412 30.37 -17.95 -10.30
C VAL A 412 29.08 -18.23 -11.06
N ASP A 413 28.36 -19.27 -10.69
CA ASP A 413 27.02 -19.50 -11.24
C ASP A 413 26.05 -18.43 -10.71
N VAL A 414 25.06 -18.02 -11.50
CA VAL A 414 24.16 -16.90 -11.15
C VAL A 414 22.70 -17.29 -11.31
N ILE A 415 21.88 -16.97 -10.30
CA ILE A 415 20.43 -17.08 -10.35
C ILE A 415 19.83 -15.69 -10.20
N VAL A 416 19.03 -15.25 -11.17
CA VAL A 416 18.38 -13.92 -11.14
C VAL A 416 16.85 -14.04 -11.08
N ASN A 417 16.24 -13.39 -10.09
CA ASN A 417 14.78 -13.22 -9.97
C ASN A 417 14.33 -11.92 -10.64
N TYR A 418 13.41 -11.99 -11.61
CA TYR A 418 12.80 -10.83 -12.26
C TYR A 418 11.28 -10.73 -12.01
N ASP A 419 10.74 -11.39 -10.98
CA ASP A 419 9.30 -11.36 -10.67
C ASP A 419 8.81 -9.92 -10.41
N GLY A 420 7.89 -9.45 -11.25
CA GLY A 420 7.38 -8.06 -11.16
C GLY A 420 8.42 -6.98 -11.46
N ALA A 421 9.62 -7.34 -11.92
CA ALA A 421 10.64 -6.38 -12.32
C ALA A 421 10.24 -5.64 -13.61
N ALA A 422 10.68 -4.40 -13.75
CA ALA A 422 10.50 -3.61 -14.96
C ALA A 422 11.82 -2.95 -15.39
N ILE A 423 12.07 -2.88 -16.70
CA ILE A 423 13.20 -2.16 -17.27
C ILE A 423 12.62 -1.16 -18.26
N ASP A 424 12.91 0.12 -18.08
CA ASP A 424 12.40 1.17 -18.96
C ASP A 424 13.05 1.05 -20.35
N ASP A 425 12.26 1.36 -21.39
CA ASP A 425 12.67 1.13 -22.79
C ASP A 425 13.89 1.97 -23.18
N ASP A 426 14.04 3.16 -22.60
CA ASP A 426 15.15 4.08 -22.87
C ASP A 426 16.51 3.53 -22.40
N VAL A 427 16.51 2.59 -21.44
CA VAL A 427 17.75 2.04 -20.84
C VAL A 427 17.94 0.55 -21.07
N VAL A 428 17.01 -0.13 -21.75
CA VAL A 428 17.08 -1.58 -21.99
C VAL A 428 18.36 -1.99 -22.73
N GLY A 429 18.85 -1.17 -23.66
CA GLY A 429 20.08 -1.42 -24.40
C GLY A 429 21.34 -1.31 -23.52
N ALA A 430 21.42 -0.27 -22.70
CA ALA A 430 22.52 -0.08 -21.75
C ALA A 430 22.53 -1.20 -20.70
N TYR A 431 21.36 -1.63 -20.24
CA TYR A 431 21.23 -2.75 -19.33
C TYR A 431 21.74 -4.06 -19.93
N ALA A 432 21.36 -4.37 -21.18
CA ALA A 432 21.83 -5.56 -21.88
C ALA A 432 23.35 -5.56 -22.07
N ALA A 433 23.95 -4.41 -22.39
CA ALA A 433 25.39 -4.26 -22.51
C ALA A 433 26.12 -4.51 -21.19
N MET A 434 25.57 -4.01 -20.07
CA MET A 434 26.09 -4.27 -18.73
C MET A 434 26.04 -5.77 -18.40
N VAL A 435 24.91 -6.46 -18.64
CA VAL A 435 24.79 -7.91 -18.39
C VAL A 435 25.81 -8.71 -19.19
N ALA A 436 26.00 -8.40 -20.48
CA ALA A 436 26.99 -9.06 -21.33
C ALA A 436 28.44 -8.83 -20.85
N SER A 437 28.73 -7.68 -20.23
CA SER A 437 30.02 -7.42 -19.60
C SER A 437 30.24 -8.30 -18.37
N LEU A 438 29.25 -8.37 -17.47
CA LEU A 438 29.30 -9.19 -16.27
C LEU A 438 29.40 -10.69 -16.60
N GLU A 439 28.70 -11.16 -17.62
CA GLU A 439 28.76 -12.55 -18.06
C GLU A 439 30.16 -12.97 -18.50
N ARG A 440 30.83 -12.12 -19.29
CA ARG A 440 32.21 -12.39 -19.75
C ARG A 440 33.21 -12.39 -18.60
N ARG A 441 33.03 -11.50 -17.62
CA ARG A 441 34.01 -11.27 -16.55
C ARG A 441 33.82 -12.19 -15.35
N PHE A 442 32.58 -12.40 -14.91
CA PHE A 442 32.28 -12.97 -13.60
C PHE A 442 31.36 -14.19 -13.62
N TYR A 443 30.46 -14.36 -14.60
CA TYR A 443 29.43 -15.39 -14.49
C TYR A 443 29.82 -16.68 -15.18
N GLY A 444 29.61 -17.83 -14.53
CA GLY A 444 29.71 -19.17 -15.11
C GLY A 444 28.42 -19.52 -15.84
N ARG A 445 27.58 -20.39 -15.24
CA ARG A 445 26.23 -20.65 -15.73
C ARG A 445 25.25 -19.65 -15.16
N VAL A 446 24.32 -19.17 -15.98
CA VAL A 446 23.30 -18.20 -15.56
C VAL A 446 21.92 -18.81 -15.75
N SER A 447 21.09 -18.76 -14.72
CA SER A 447 19.66 -19.03 -14.82
C SER A 447 18.85 -17.83 -14.34
N ARG A 448 17.70 -17.61 -14.98
CA ARG A 448 16.82 -16.49 -14.71
C ARG A 448 15.41 -17.03 -14.52
N TYR A 449 14.60 -16.39 -13.69
CA TYR A 449 13.16 -16.66 -13.66
C TYR A 449 12.34 -15.39 -13.57
N ALA A 450 11.16 -15.45 -14.19
CA ALA A 450 10.13 -14.43 -14.11
C ALA A 450 8.77 -15.08 -14.32
N GLY A 451 7.81 -14.88 -13.43
CA GLY A 451 6.44 -15.37 -13.57
C GLY A 451 5.66 -14.70 -14.71
N SER A 452 6.06 -13.47 -15.10
CA SER A 452 5.45 -12.75 -16.23
C SER A 452 5.99 -13.24 -17.58
N ALA A 453 5.11 -13.81 -18.42
CA ALA A 453 5.45 -14.21 -19.78
C ALA A 453 5.97 -13.04 -20.65
N PHE A 454 5.44 -11.83 -20.44
CA PHE A 454 5.91 -10.62 -21.13
C PHE A 454 7.34 -10.25 -20.74
N MET A 455 7.66 -10.34 -19.45
CA MET A 455 9.02 -10.08 -18.96
C MET A 455 10.01 -11.12 -19.50
N ARG A 456 9.63 -12.40 -19.54
CA ARG A 456 10.45 -13.46 -20.17
C ARG A 456 10.75 -13.14 -21.63
N MET A 457 9.75 -12.70 -22.39
CA MET A 457 9.92 -12.31 -23.80
C MET A 457 10.83 -11.07 -23.96
N LYS A 458 10.63 -10.03 -23.14
CA LYS A 458 11.44 -8.80 -23.17
C LYS A 458 12.90 -9.09 -22.82
N LEU A 459 13.15 -9.91 -21.81
CA LEU A 459 14.48 -10.37 -21.44
C LEU A 459 15.12 -11.20 -22.56
N GLY A 460 14.38 -12.14 -23.16
CA GLY A 460 14.88 -12.96 -24.28
C GLY A 460 15.21 -12.13 -25.52
N ALA A 461 14.47 -11.04 -25.78
CA ALA A 461 14.76 -10.12 -26.87
C ALA A 461 15.96 -9.21 -26.59
N ALA A 462 16.11 -8.76 -25.33
CA ALA A 462 17.16 -7.85 -24.91
C ALA A 462 18.52 -8.55 -24.72
N LEU A 463 18.53 -9.77 -24.19
CA LEU A 463 19.74 -10.54 -23.88
C LEU A 463 20.03 -11.51 -25.04
N ARG A 464 20.92 -11.13 -25.98
CA ARG A 464 21.33 -11.99 -27.11
C ARG A 464 22.47 -12.95 -26.75
N GLY A 465 22.48 -14.16 -27.29
CA GLY A 465 23.58 -15.16 -27.15
C GLY A 465 23.23 -16.36 -26.25
N ASP A 466 24.25 -17.07 -25.72
CA ASP A 466 24.11 -18.25 -24.82
C ASP A 466 23.35 -17.96 -23.50
N ALA A 467 23.04 -16.69 -23.23
CA ALA A 467 22.27 -16.22 -22.07
C ALA A 467 20.73 -16.28 -22.25
N ALA A 468 20.24 -16.31 -23.49
CA ALA A 468 18.82 -16.30 -23.84
C ALA A 468 18.03 -17.58 -23.49
N PRO A 469 18.58 -18.81 -23.55
CA PRO A 469 17.79 -20.04 -23.46
C PRO A 469 17.41 -20.47 -22.02
N HIS A 470 17.88 -19.79 -20.98
CA HIS A 470 17.73 -20.23 -19.58
C HIS A 470 16.86 -19.29 -18.72
N ILE A 471 15.71 -18.86 -19.28
CA ILE A 471 14.69 -18.07 -18.59
C ILE A 471 13.48 -18.95 -18.28
N TYR A 472 13.25 -19.22 -17.01
CA TYR A 472 12.21 -20.12 -16.53
C TYR A 472 11.01 -19.37 -15.93
N GLU A 473 9.90 -20.07 -15.79
CA GLU A 473 8.71 -19.55 -15.13
C GLU A 473 8.80 -19.58 -13.60
N THR A 474 9.54 -20.54 -13.04
CA THR A 474 9.62 -20.75 -11.58
C THR A 474 11.06 -20.79 -11.08
N ARG A 475 11.23 -20.49 -9.79
CA ARG A 475 12.51 -20.55 -9.10
C ARG A 475 13.07 -21.98 -9.06
N GLU A 476 12.21 -22.97 -8.87
CA GLU A 476 12.56 -24.39 -8.80
C GLU A 476 13.16 -24.86 -10.12
N ALA A 477 12.56 -24.49 -11.25
CA ALA A 477 13.09 -24.81 -12.58
C ALA A 477 14.43 -24.12 -12.85
N ALA A 478 14.57 -22.86 -12.44
CA ALA A 478 15.84 -22.13 -12.58
C ALA A 478 16.97 -22.70 -11.71
N ARG A 479 16.65 -23.25 -10.53
CA ARG A 479 17.61 -23.97 -9.67
C ARG A 479 17.99 -25.32 -10.26
N ALA A 480 17.01 -26.10 -10.69
CA ALA A 480 17.24 -27.44 -11.26
C ALA A 480 18.22 -27.41 -12.45
N TYR A 481 18.14 -26.38 -13.30
CA TYR A 481 19.09 -26.21 -14.41
C TYR A 481 20.57 -26.17 -13.96
N LEU A 482 20.86 -25.52 -12.83
CA LEU A 482 22.24 -25.46 -12.31
C LEU A 482 22.68 -26.76 -11.64
N GLU A 483 21.74 -27.67 -11.37
CA GLU A 483 21.98 -28.97 -10.72
C GLU A 483 22.05 -30.14 -11.71
N MET A 484 21.64 -29.96 -12.98
CA MET A 484 21.50 -31.04 -13.98
C MET A 484 22.79 -31.79 -14.39
N ASP A 485 23.98 -31.34 -13.98
CA ASP A 485 25.28 -31.97 -14.30
C ASP A 485 26.26 -31.96 -13.11
N ARG A 486 25.77 -32.11 -11.87
CA ARG A 486 26.62 -32.31 -10.68
C ARG A 486 26.79 -33.77 -10.29
#